data_AF-A0A7W0PUC9-F1
#
_entry.id   AF-A0A7W0PUC9-F1
#
_cell.length_a   1.000
_cell.length_b   1.000
_cell.length_c   1.000
_cell.angle_alpha   90.00
_cell.angle_beta   90.00
_cell.angle_gamma   90.00
#
_symmetry.space_group_name_H-M   'P 1'
#
loop_
_entity.id
_entity.type
_entity.pdbx_description
1 polymer ?
#
loop_
_entity_poly.entity_id
_entity_poly.type
_entity_poly.pdbx_seq_one_letter_code
_entity_poly.pdbx_strand_id
1 'polypeptide(L)'
;MRSAALIAAAIVVALLGVGFAGASFLRQPFTESKPSTSRIVDRTFVCAHGALGDLPEIETRAGLGIREGRSRWKQLPYAIVATGRSTNAFTQWGSLAYAYAWITAGSPSAATRIDPPYARDLQRRELPVPATIGVNAKACKRSNARVPLSQAGLSGGAASPFGDELDCSTQRRFLIRVRAVLDSPASLRARDSFLATKVPVREAKLAARTLNGKALVYAETFDSGKTRLFTANPCVPE
;
A
#
# COMPACT_ATOMS: atom_id res chain seq x y z
N MET A 1 71.46 33.86 16.94
CA MET A 1 72.30 35.07 17.06
C MET A 1 72.75 35.48 15.66
N ARG A 2 72.46 36.74 15.29
CA ARG A 2 72.98 37.55 14.16
C ARG A 2 72.58 37.08 12.75
N SER A 3 71.74 37.76 11.94
CA SER A 3 71.51 39.18 11.57
C SER A 3 72.09 39.50 10.18
N ALA A 4 71.32 40.31 9.44
CA ALA A 4 71.55 41.03 8.15
C ALA A 4 71.07 40.28 6.88
N ALA A 5 70.00 40.65 6.17
CA ALA A 5 69.45 41.94 5.65
C ALA A 5 69.83 42.18 4.17
N LEU A 6 68.92 42.86 3.46
CA LEU A 6 68.98 43.45 2.08
C LEU A 6 68.47 42.52 0.96
N ILE A 7 67.62 42.90 -0.01
CA ILE A 7 67.08 44.17 -0.50
C ILE A 7 65.72 43.91 -1.19
N ALA A 8 64.91 44.97 -1.22
CA ALA A 8 63.58 45.11 -1.81
C ALA A 8 63.46 44.83 -3.32
N ALA A 9 62.27 44.39 -3.73
CA ALA A 9 61.67 44.80 -5.00
C ALA A 9 60.15 44.91 -4.81
N ALA A 10 59.66 46.14 -4.79
CA ALA A 10 58.25 46.45 -4.86
C ALA A 10 57.77 46.20 -6.29
N ILE A 11 56.77 45.33 -6.46
CA ILE A 11 55.99 45.24 -7.69
C ILE A 11 54.54 45.53 -7.32
N VAL A 12 54.16 46.77 -7.61
CA VAL A 12 52.77 47.22 -7.72
C VAL A 12 52.25 46.69 -9.05
N VAL A 13 51.42 45.64 -9.03
CA VAL A 13 50.61 45.26 -10.19
C VAL A 13 49.16 45.57 -9.88
N ALA A 14 48.66 46.50 -10.68
CA ALA A 14 47.31 46.98 -10.70
C ALA A 14 46.32 45.88 -11.13
N LEU A 15 45.21 45.81 -10.38
CA LEU A 15 43.84 45.75 -10.87
C LEU A 15 43.62 45.12 -12.25
N LEU A 16 43.16 43.86 -12.27
CA LEU A 16 42.07 43.44 -13.14
C LEU A 16 41.16 42.50 -12.36
N GLY A 17 40.04 43.06 -11.89
CA GLY A 17 38.96 42.32 -11.26
C GLY A 17 38.31 41.39 -12.27
N VAL A 18 38.56 40.09 -12.12
CA VAL A 18 37.67 39.06 -12.65
C VAL A 18 36.67 38.76 -11.55
N GLY A 19 35.51 39.40 -11.65
CA GLY A 19 34.37 39.11 -10.80
C GLY A 19 33.94 37.66 -11.03
N PHE A 20 34.32 36.77 -10.11
CA PHE A 20 33.62 35.51 -9.93
C PHE A 20 32.20 35.87 -9.50
N ALA A 21 31.26 35.79 -10.45
CA ALA A 21 29.84 35.70 -10.14
C ALA A 21 29.64 34.40 -9.37
N GLY A 22 29.82 34.47 -8.05
CA GLY A 22 29.43 33.43 -7.12
C GLY A 22 27.94 33.24 -7.27
N ALA A 23 27.56 32.18 -7.99
CA ALA A 23 26.19 31.70 -8.03
C ALA A 23 25.81 31.34 -6.59
N SER A 24 25.18 32.30 -5.91
CA SER A 24 24.53 32.09 -4.63
C SER A 24 23.40 31.11 -4.89
N PHE A 25 23.67 29.82 -4.70
CA PHE A 25 22.64 28.81 -4.53
C PHE A 25 21.88 29.16 -3.26
N LEU A 26 20.91 30.07 -3.39
CA LEU A 26 19.88 30.29 -2.40
C LEU A 26 19.25 28.92 -2.16
N ARG A 27 19.52 28.34 -0.99
CA ARG A 27 18.79 27.20 -0.44
C ARG A 27 17.32 27.60 -0.44
N GLN A 28 16.58 27.17 -1.46
CA GLN A 28 15.13 27.29 -1.43
C GLN A 28 14.67 26.53 -0.19
N PRO A 29 13.92 27.17 0.72
CA PRO A 29 13.30 26.45 1.81
C PRO A 29 12.44 25.36 1.19
N PHE A 30 12.70 24.10 1.56
CA PHE A 30 11.78 23.02 1.26
C PHE A 30 10.45 23.39 1.91
N THR A 31 9.52 23.92 1.13
CA THR A 31 8.12 24.02 1.54
C THR A 31 7.61 22.60 1.70
N GLU A 32 7.61 22.13 2.95
CA GLU A 32 7.02 20.88 3.36
C GLU A 32 5.53 20.95 3.02
N SER A 33 5.14 20.31 1.91
CA SER A 33 3.76 20.33 1.44
C SER A 33 2.87 19.71 2.52
N LYS A 34 1.95 20.51 3.09
CA LYS A 34 0.95 19.98 4.03
C LYS A 34 0.26 18.76 3.41
N PRO A 35 0.08 17.67 4.16
CA PRO A 35 -0.59 16.48 3.66
C PRO A 35 -1.99 16.84 3.15
N SER A 36 -2.18 16.79 1.83
CA SER A 36 -3.45 17.06 1.16
C SER A 36 -4.49 16.03 1.61
N THR A 37 -5.53 16.51 2.31
CA THR A 37 -6.71 15.74 2.63
C THR A 37 -7.63 15.73 1.42
N SER A 38 -8.11 14.55 1.04
CA SER A 38 -9.01 14.38 -0.10
C SER A 38 -10.07 13.34 0.25
N ARG A 39 -11.27 13.47 -0.32
CA ARG A 39 -12.28 12.40 -0.30
C ARG A 39 -11.86 11.21 -1.15
N ILE A 40 -10.85 11.36 -2.00
CA ILE A 40 -10.32 10.29 -2.85
C ILE A 40 -8.89 10.00 -2.42
N VAL A 41 -8.67 8.78 -1.92
CA VAL A 41 -7.34 8.21 -1.81
C VAL A 41 -7.07 7.50 -3.13
N ASP A 42 -5.98 7.83 -3.82
CA ASP A 42 -5.56 7.13 -5.04
C ASP A 42 -4.03 7.12 -5.09
N ARG A 43 -3.42 5.98 -4.79
CA ARG A 43 -1.98 5.85 -4.62
C ARG A 43 -1.49 4.53 -5.17
N THR A 44 -0.37 4.57 -5.90
CA THR A 44 0.40 3.40 -6.30
C THR A 44 1.59 3.21 -5.38
N PHE A 45 1.93 1.95 -5.11
CA PHE A 45 3.06 1.52 -4.34
C PHE A 45 3.82 0.43 -5.11
N VAL A 46 5.13 0.38 -4.92
CA VAL A 46 5.96 -0.78 -5.25
C VAL A 46 6.21 -1.55 -3.97
N CYS A 47 5.85 -2.83 -3.96
CA CYS A 47 6.01 -3.75 -2.84
C CYS A 47 7.11 -4.76 -3.15
N ALA A 48 7.73 -5.30 -2.11
CA ALA A 48 8.74 -6.35 -2.22
C ALA A 48 8.43 -7.51 -1.28
N HIS A 49 8.71 -8.73 -1.73
CA HIS A 49 8.72 -9.91 -0.86
C HIS A 49 9.85 -9.82 0.16
N GLY A 50 9.66 -10.46 1.31
CA GLY A 50 10.73 -10.65 2.29
C GLY A 50 11.89 -11.44 1.67
N ALA A 51 13.09 -11.31 2.24
CA ALA A 51 14.31 -11.92 1.70
C ALA A 51 14.43 -13.44 1.96
N LEU A 52 13.44 -14.08 2.58
CA LEU A 52 13.53 -15.43 3.12
C LEU A 52 13.27 -16.52 2.07
N GLY A 53 14.08 -16.59 1.01
CA GLY A 53 14.14 -17.78 0.13
C GLY A 53 12.84 -18.20 -0.58
N ASP A 54 11.77 -17.42 -0.44
CA ASP A 54 10.43 -17.81 -0.86
C ASP A 54 10.22 -17.71 -2.37
N LEU A 55 9.35 -18.57 -2.88
CA LEU A 55 8.75 -18.36 -4.18
C LEU A 55 7.99 -17.03 -4.15
N PRO A 56 8.26 -16.10 -5.08
CA PRO A 56 7.60 -14.81 -5.11
C PRO A 56 6.12 -15.01 -5.46
N GLU A 57 5.28 -15.08 -4.44
CA GLU A 57 3.86 -15.31 -4.54
C GLU A 57 3.08 -14.33 -3.67
N ILE A 58 1.97 -13.85 -4.21
CA ILE A 58 1.00 -13.08 -3.45
C ILE A 58 -0.27 -13.90 -3.27
N GLU A 59 -0.77 -13.90 -2.04
CA GLU A 59 -2.09 -14.39 -1.71
C GLU A 59 -3.08 -13.23 -1.91
N THR A 60 -4.22 -13.49 -2.54
CA THR A 60 -5.32 -12.55 -2.60
C THR A 60 -6.57 -13.13 -1.98
N ARG A 61 -7.17 -12.35 -1.08
CA ARG A 61 -8.43 -12.70 -0.43
C ARG A 61 -9.50 -11.67 -0.74
N ALA A 62 -10.74 -12.12 -0.89
CA ALA A 62 -11.89 -11.25 -1.00
C ALA A 62 -13.09 -11.86 -0.29
N GLY A 63 -13.96 -11.02 0.28
CA GLY A 63 -15.17 -11.51 0.93
C GLY A 63 -16.29 -10.47 0.92
N LEU A 64 -17.52 -10.96 0.92
CA LEU A 64 -18.71 -10.11 1.01
C LEU A 64 -18.85 -9.47 2.39
N GLY A 65 -19.63 -8.40 2.46
CA GLY A 65 -20.04 -7.77 3.70
C GLY A 65 -21.21 -8.50 4.34
N ILE A 66 -21.13 -8.73 5.66
CA ILE A 66 -22.19 -9.36 6.45
C ILE A 66 -22.70 -8.34 7.46
N ARG A 67 -24.01 -8.08 7.42
CA ARG A 67 -24.67 -7.19 8.37
C ARG A 67 -25.39 -7.98 9.45
N GLU A 68 -25.40 -7.42 10.64
CA GLU A 68 -26.26 -7.83 11.73
C GLU A 68 -27.40 -6.80 11.83
N GLY A 69 -28.62 -7.25 11.54
CA GLY A 69 -29.74 -6.33 11.31
C GLY A 69 -29.53 -5.45 10.07
N ARG A 70 -30.10 -4.24 10.08
CA ARG A 70 -30.18 -3.39 8.88
C ARG A 70 -28.92 -2.55 8.61
N SER A 71 -28.16 -2.17 9.64
CA SER A 71 -27.10 -1.16 9.50
C SER A 71 -25.75 -1.55 10.11
N ARG A 72 -25.71 -2.50 11.06
CA ARG A 72 -24.47 -2.86 11.75
C ARG A 72 -23.66 -3.86 10.92
N TRP A 73 -22.41 -3.56 10.66
CA TRP A 73 -21.49 -4.50 10.02
C TRP A 73 -20.95 -5.50 11.04
N LYS A 74 -21.28 -6.78 10.83
CA LYS A 74 -20.56 -7.90 11.45
C LYS A 74 -19.21 -8.08 10.75
N GLN A 75 -19.23 -8.09 9.42
CA GLN A 75 -18.07 -8.16 8.55
C GLN A 75 -18.17 -7.10 7.46
N LEU A 76 -17.10 -6.35 7.20
CA LEU A 76 -17.08 -5.45 6.05
C LEU A 76 -16.78 -6.25 4.77
N PRO A 77 -17.34 -5.85 3.61
CA PRO A 77 -16.80 -6.29 2.33
C PRO A 77 -15.33 -5.90 2.25
N TYR A 78 -14.47 -6.84 1.86
CA TYR A 78 -13.02 -6.65 1.89
C TYR A 78 -12.32 -7.27 0.68
N ALA A 79 -11.15 -6.73 0.36
CA ALA A 79 -10.16 -7.36 -0.50
C ALA A 79 -8.75 -7.10 0.03
N ILE A 80 -7.90 -8.12 -0.03
CA ILE A 80 -6.55 -8.14 0.55
C ILE A 80 -5.58 -8.69 -0.49
N VAL A 81 -4.36 -8.13 -0.49
CA VAL A 81 -3.17 -8.72 -1.10
C VAL A 81 -2.13 -8.90 0.00
N ALA A 82 -1.68 -10.13 0.22
CA ALA A 82 -0.78 -10.53 1.29
C ALA A 82 0.41 -11.34 0.76
N THR A 83 1.36 -11.67 1.63
CA THR A 83 2.42 -12.63 1.33
C THR A 83 1.81 -14.02 1.08
N GLY A 84 2.24 -14.72 0.03
CA GLY A 84 1.81 -16.08 -0.26
C GLY A 84 2.16 -17.10 0.84
N ARG A 85 1.51 -18.26 0.79
CA ARG A 85 1.48 -19.30 1.84
C ARG A 85 2.83 -19.94 2.19
N SER A 86 3.85 -19.80 1.34
CA SER A 86 5.22 -20.36 1.56
C SER A 86 5.79 -19.95 2.92
N THR A 87 5.42 -18.78 3.42
CA THR A 87 5.99 -18.20 4.64
C THR A 87 5.21 -18.59 5.88
N ASN A 88 5.10 -19.87 6.25
CA ASN A 88 4.51 -20.38 7.53
C ASN A 88 3.06 -20.93 7.44
N ALA A 89 2.90 -22.05 6.73
CA ALA A 89 1.65 -22.77 6.49
C ALA A 89 0.78 -23.17 7.71
N PHE A 90 1.21 -22.93 8.95
CA PHE A 90 0.48 -23.39 10.16
C PHE A 90 0.04 -22.33 11.17
N THR A 91 0.50 -21.06 11.09
CA THR A 91 0.25 -20.09 12.19
C THR A 91 -0.25 -18.70 11.78
N GLN A 92 -0.31 -18.35 10.49
CA GLN A 92 -0.41 -16.94 10.08
C GLN A 92 -1.62 -16.55 9.22
N TRP A 93 -2.49 -17.51 8.95
CA TRP A 93 -3.67 -17.33 8.11
C TRP A 93 -4.57 -16.19 8.64
N GLY A 94 -5.24 -15.45 7.76
CA GLY A 94 -6.19 -14.42 8.18
C GLY A 94 -5.56 -13.10 8.68
N SER A 95 -4.31 -13.10 9.15
CA SER A 95 -3.72 -11.93 9.80
C SER A 95 -3.41 -10.79 8.81
N LEU A 96 -3.97 -9.61 9.06
CA LEU A 96 -3.62 -8.38 8.35
C LEU A 96 -2.14 -7.97 8.55
N ALA A 97 -1.42 -8.55 9.51
CA ALA A 97 0.00 -8.27 9.73
C ALA A 97 0.88 -8.60 8.51
N TYR A 98 0.45 -9.57 7.68
CA TYR A 98 1.15 -10.02 6.47
C TYR A 98 0.59 -9.41 5.19
N ALA A 99 -0.46 -8.60 5.30
CA ALA A 99 -1.00 -7.89 4.15
C ALA A 99 0.04 -6.89 3.61
N TYR A 100 0.21 -6.86 2.30
CA TYR A 100 0.81 -5.72 1.61
C TYR A 100 -0.15 -4.56 1.55
N ALA A 101 -1.42 -4.84 1.26
CA ALA A 101 -2.49 -3.86 1.27
C ALA A 101 -3.84 -4.53 1.47
N TRP A 102 -4.79 -3.78 2.02
CA TRP A 102 -6.20 -4.15 2.03
C TRP A 102 -7.09 -2.95 1.82
N ILE A 103 -8.31 -3.25 1.37
CA ILE A 103 -9.40 -2.30 1.24
C ILE A 103 -10.68 -2.91 1.83
N THR A 104 -11.51 -2.06 2.42
CA THR A 104 -12.90 -2.36 2.75
C THR A 104 -13.84 -1.24 2.33
N ALA A 105 -15.14 -1.51 2.38
CA ALA A 105 -16.17 -0.51 2.21
C ALA A 105 -17.22 -0.60 3.34
N GLY A 106 -17.80 0.53 3.72
CA GLY A 106 -18.70 0.70 4.86
C GLY A 106 -18.07 1.43 6.04
N SER A 107 -18.82 1.50 7.14
CA SER A 107 -18.45 2.19 8.38
C SER A 107 -18.06 1.16 9.44
N PRO A 108 -16.77 0.98 9.77
CA PRO A 108 -16.36 0.02 10.79
C PRO A 108 -16.87 0.43 12.18
N SER A 109 -17.26 -0.56 12.97
CA SER A 109 -17.48 -0.43 14.42
C SER A 109 -16.43 -1.26 15.18
N ALA A 110 -16.37 -1.12 16.51
CA ALA A 110 -15.48 -1.95 17.33
C ALA A 110 -15.78 -3.46 17.23
N ALA A 111 -17.02 -3.83 16.89
CA ALA A 111 -17.44 -5.21 16.69
C ALA A 111 -17.22 -5.72 15.25
N THR A 112 -16.83 -4.86 14.33
CA THR A 112 -16.69 -5.21 12.91
C THR A 112 -15.38 -5.97 12.66
N ARG A 113 -15.44 -6.96 11.76
CA ARG A 113 -14.34 -7.86 11.40
C ARG A 113 -14.04 -7.86 9.89
N ILE A 114 -12.85 -8.35 9.56
CA ILE A 114 -12.41 -8.74 8.21
C ILE A 114 -11.71 -10.09 8.37
N ASP A 115 -12.45 -11.19 8.30
CA ASP A 115 -11.89 -12.54 8.12
C ASP A 115 -13.05 -13.50 7.81
N PRO A 116 -12.88 -14.52 6.95
CA PRO A 116 -13.93 -15.46 6.69
C PRO A 116 -14.13 -16.38 7.91
N PRO A 117 -15.37 -16.79 8.20
CA PRO A 117 -15.73 -17.58 9.40
C PRO A 117 -15.19 -19.02 9.40
N TYR A 118 -14.43 -19.43 8.38
CA TYR A 118 -13.95 -20.81 8.20
C TYR A 118 -12.52 -21.05 8.68
N ALA A 119 -11.87 -20.09 9.33
CA ALA A 119 -10.63 -20.33 10.07
C ALA A 119 -10.94 -21.23 11.29
N ARG A 120 -11.16 -22.51 11.03
CA ARG A 120 -11.50 -23.52 12.03
C ARG A 120 -10.36 -23.63 13.03
N ASP A 121 -10.75 -23.41 14.28
CA ASP A 121 -10.44 -24.28 15.41
C ASP A 121 -9.37 -23.95 16.44
N LEU A 122 -8.43 -23.01 16.27
CA LEU A 122 -7.46 -22.76 17.36
C LEU A 122 -7.16 -21.27 17.57
N GLN A 123 -7.84 -20.68 18.55
CA GLN A 123 -7.43 -19.47 19.29
C GLN A 123 -7.23 -18.15 18.52
N ARG A 124 -7.84 -17.94 17.34
CA ARG A 124 -7.73 -16.64 16.68
C ARG A 124 -8.61 -15.61 17.38
N ARG A 125 -7.98 -14.74 18.17
CA ARG A 125 -8.58 -13.45 18.57
C ARG A 125 -8.99 -12.74 17.30
N GLU A 126 -10.30 -12.69 17.04
CA GLU A 126 -10.87 -11.90 15.96
C GLU A 126 -10.28 -10.49 16.01
N LEU A 127 -9.42 -10.13 15.05
CA LEU A 127 -8.78 -8.83 15.09
C LEU A 127 -9.81 -7.78 14.66
N PRO A 128 -10.16 -6.81 15.51
CA PRO A 128 -11.01 -5.70 15.08
C PRO A 128 -10.33 -5.01 13.90
N VAL A 129 -11.13 -4.61 12.90
CA VAL A 129 -10.62 -3.92 11.71
C VAL A 129 -9.82 -2.69 12.12
N PRO A 130 -8.48 -2.68 12.00
CA PRO A 130 -7.69 -1.56 12.47
C PRO A 130 -7.86 -0.34 11.57
N ALA A 131 -8.34 -0.52 10.33
CA ALA A 131 -8.55 0.52 9.34
C ALA A 131 -9.40 0.04 8.15
N THR A 132 -10.11 0.95 7.48
CA THR A 132 -10.84 0.66 6.22
C THR A 132 -9.91 0.49 5.02
N ILE A 133 -8.74 1.11 5.09
CA ILE A 133 -7.67 0.95 4.09
C ILE A 133 -6.35 0.83 4.84
N GLY A 134 -5.49 -0.08 4.41
CA GLY A 134 -4.12 -0.18 4.91
C GLY A 134 -3.15 -0.58 3.81
N VAL A 135 -1.92 -0.06 3.89
CA VAL A 135 -0.79 -0.43 3.03
C VAL A 135 0.46 -0.56 3.89
N ASN A 136 1.17 -1.69 3.78
CA ASN A 136 2.34 -1.99 4.60
C ASN A 136 3.50 -1.05 4.28
N ALA A 137 3.84 -0.15 5.20
CA ALA A 137 4.86 0.89 4.99
C ALA A 137 6.30 0.33 4.97
N LYS A 138 6.49 -0.87 5.54
CA LYS A 138 7.79 -1.56 5.55
C LYS A 138 8.02 -2.26 4.21
N ALA A 139 7.02 -3.01 3.74
CA ALA A 139 7.12 -3.79 2.50
C ALA A 139 6.84 -2.99 1.22
N CYS A 140 6.07 -1.89 1.32
CA CYS A 140 5.64 -1.10 0.17
C CYS A 140 6.11 0.35 0.27
N LYS A 141 6.62 0.88 -0.85
CA LYS A 141 7.05 2.28 -1.01
C LYS A 141 6.20 2.96 -2.07
N ARG A 142 5.90 4.26 -1.88
CA ARG A 142 5.10 5.03 -2.85
C ARG A 142 5.79 5.03 -4.22
N SER A 143 5.00 4.89 -5.27
CA SER A 143 5.45 4.89 -6.66
C SER A 143 4.55 5.76 -7.52
N ASN A 144 5.11 6.33 -8.59
CA ASN A 144 4.35 7.06 -9.61
C ASN A 144 3.98 6.17 -10.81
N ALA A 145 4.29 4.87 -10.75
CA ALA A 145 3.92 3.94 -11.81
C ALA A 145 2.40 3.90 -12.00
N ARG A 146 1.97 3.85 -13.27
CA ARG A 146 0.55 3.75 -13.61
C ARG A 146 0.09 2.30 -13.52
N VAL A 147 -0.79 1.98 -12.57
CA VAL A 147 -1.46 0.68 -12.50
C VAL A 147 -2.93 0.90 -12.87
N PRO A 148 -3.41 0.34 -14.00
CA PRO A 148 -4.83 0.42 -14.35
C PRO A 148 -5.70 -0.24 -13.27
N LEU A 149 -6.85 0.38 -12.97
CA LEU A 149 -7.90 -0.22 -12.15
C LEU A 149 -8.91 -0.83 -13.13
N SER A 150 -8.62 -2.05 -13.61
CA SER A 150 -9.37 -2.70 -14.67
C SER A 150 -9.34 -4.22 -14.50
N GLN A 151 -10.43 -4.87 -14.89
CA GLN A 151 -10.56 -6.32 -14.99
C GLN A 151 -10.02 -6.90 -16.31
N ALA A 152 -9.53 -6.06 -17.23
CA ALA A 152 -9.10 -6.52 -18.55
C ALA A 152 -7.97 -7.56 -18.47
N GLY A 153 -8.19 -8.71 -19.11
CA GLY A 153 -7.25 -9.84 -19.09
C GLY A 153 -7.24 -10.64 -17.78
N LEU A 154 -8.20 -10.38 -16.88
CA LEU A 154 -8.41 -11.13 -15.64
C LEU A 154 -9.74 -11.90 -15.71
N SER A 155 -9.81 -12.99 -14.96
CA SER A 155 -11.00 -13.83 -14.82
C SER A 155 -11.50 -13.75 -13.38
N GLY A 156 -12.81 -13.86 -13.17
CA GLY A 156 -13.40 -13.79 -11.84
C GLY A 156 -14.79 -13.15 -11.86
N GLY A 157 -15.23 -12.63 -10.72
CA GLY A 157 -16.58 -12.11 -10.58
C GLY A 157 -16.92 -11.66 -9.17
N ALA A 158 -18.15 -11.90 -8.76
CA ALA A 158 -18.57 -11.63 -7.38
C ALA A 158 -17.82 -12.54 -6.41
N ALA A 159 -17.38 -11.98 -5.29
CA ALA A 159 -16.67 -12.77 -4.29
C ALA A 159 -17.62 -13.76 -3.59
N SER A 160 -17.11 -14.92 -3.20
CA SER A 160 -17.85 -15.92 -2.45
C SER A 160 -18.35 -15.37 -1.10
N PRO A 161 -19.57 -15.74 -0.65
CA PRO A 161 -20.04 -15.45 0.71
C PRO A 161 -19.14 -16.02 1.80
N PHE A 162 -18.38 -17.07 1.48
CA PHE A 162 -17.43 -17.73 2.38
C PHE A 162 -16.00 -17.20 2.26
N GLY A 163 -15.80 -16.21 1.39
CA GLY A 163 -14.49 -15.72 1.01
C GLY A 163 -13.92 -16.49 -0.18
N ASP A 164 -13.13 -15.81 -1.00
CA ASP A 164 -12.24 -16.40 -1.99
C ASP A 164 -10.81 -16.17 -1.53
N GLU A 165 -9.97 -17.18 -1.72
CA GLU A 165 -8.54 -17.14 -1.44
C GLU A 165 -7.82 -17.76 -2.65
N LEU A 166 -6.92 -17.00 -3.26
CA LEU A 166 -6.15 -17.45 -4.41
C LEU A 166 -4.69 -17.04 -4.27
N ASP A 167 -3.81 -17.94 -4.67
CA ASP A 167 -2.38 -17.73 -4.72
C ASP A 167 -1.95 -17.41 -6.15
N CYS A 168 -1.17 -16.33 -6.31
CA CYS A 168 -0.71 -15.82 -7.59
C CYS A 168 0.82 -15.69 -7.63
N SER A 169 1.47 -16.47 -8.49
CA SER A 169 2.90 -16.30 -8.75
C SER A 169 3.22 -14.92 -9.35
N THR A 170 4.26 -14.28 -8.82
CA THR A 170 4.70 -12.94 -9.17
C THR A 170 6.22 -12.83 -9.22
N GLN A 171 6.76 -11.61 -9.25
CA GLN A 171 8.17 -11.32 -9.12
C GLN A 171 8.48 -10.85 -7.71
N ARG A 172 9.76 -10.87 -7.31
CA ARG A 172 10.22 -10.34 -6.00
C ARG A 172 9.73 -8.93 -5.68
N ARG A 173 9.42 -8.13 -6.71
CA ARG A 173 8.82 -6.82 -6.60
C ARG A 173 7.62 -6.72 -7.53
N PHE A 174 6.59 -6.04 -7.08
CA PHE A 174 5.35 -5.85 -7.83
C PHE A 174 4.71 -4.51 -7.43
N LEU A 175 3.71 -4.07 -8.19
CA LEU A 175 2.99 -2.83 -7.96
C LEU A 175 1.60 -3.12 -7.40
N ILE A 176 1.20 -2.33 -6.41
CA ILE A 176 -0.18 -2.27 -5.93
C ILE A 176 -0.70 -0.85 -6.12
N ARG A 177 -1.93 -0.69 -6.60
CA ARG A 177 -2.67 0.57 -6.53
C ARG A 177 -3.92 0.41 -5.71
N VAL A 178 -4.12 1.35 -4.81
CA VAL A 178 -5.32 1.47 -3.99
C VAL A 178 -6.01 2.78 -4.35
N ARG A 179 -7.29 2.68 -4.69
CA ARG A 179 -8.16 3.84 -4.86
C ARG A 179 -9.43 3.67 -4.03
N ALA A 180 -9.82 4.69 -3.29
CA ALA A 180 -11.03 4.64 -2.47
C ALA A 180 -11.73 6.00 -2.43
N VAL A 181 -13.06 5.95 -2.37
CA VAL A 181 -13.94 7.10 -2.15
C VAL A 181 -14.40 7.08 -0.69
N LEU A 182 -13.99 8.10 0.06
CA LEU A 182 -14.23 8.26 1.48
C LEU A 182 -15.47 9.11 1.75
N ASP A 183 -16.18 8.83 2.85
CA ASP A 183 -17.32 9.66 3.29
C ASP A 183 -16.90 11.06 3.76
N SER A 184 -15.65 11.21 4.22
CA SER A 184 -15.05 12.49 4.60
C SER A 184 -13.60 12.60 4.12
N PRO A 185 -13.07 13.83 3.90
CA PRO A 185 -11.69 14.01 3.47
C PRO A 185 -10.70 13.40 4.47
N ALA A 186 -9.75 12.59 3.97
CA ALA A 186 -8.71 12.00 4.81
C ALA A 186 -7.39 11.81 4.04
N SER A 187 -6.37 11.39 4.79
CA SER A 187 -5.08 10.96 4.25
C SER A 187 -4.67 9.68 4.95
N LEU A 188 -3.93 8.81 4.26
CA LEU A 188 -3.30 7.67 4.90
C LEU A 188 -2.23 8.16 5.89
N ARG A 189 -2.30 7.69 7.13
CA ARG A 189 -1.36 8.03 8.20
C ARG A 189 -0.63 6.79 8.67
N ALA A 190 0.61 6.95 9.11
CA ALA A 190 1.34 5.86 9.75
C ALA A 190 0.58 5.40 11.01
N ARG A 191 0.34 4.09 11.09
CA ARG A 191 -0.25 3.36 12.22
C ARG A 191 0.44 2.00 12.29
N ASP A 192 1.24 1.81 13.32
CA ASP A 192 2.14 0.65 13.44
C ASP A 192 3.00 0.47 12.17
N SER A 193 2.86 -0.66 11.47
CA SER A 193 3.60 -0.95 10.23
C SER A 193 2.84 -0.52 8.94
N PHE A 194 1.73 0.20 9.06
CA PHE A 194 0.82 0.51 7.94
C PHE A 194 0.61 2.01 7.72
N LEU A 195 0.40 2.40 6.46
CA LEU A 195 -0.25 3.65 6.08
C LEU A 195 -1.75 3.37 5.98
N ALA A 196 -2.55 3.97 6.86
CA ALA A 196 -3.93 3.56 7.06
C ALA A 196 -4.90 4.71 7.36
N THR A 197 -6.20 4.47 7.17
CA THR A 197 -7.30 5.35 7.59
C THR A 197 -8.49 4.53 8.11
N LYS A 198 -9.22 5.05 9.11
CA LYS A 198 -10.47 4.45 9.63
C LYS A 198 -11.73 5.10 9.06
N VAL A 199 -11.56 6.11 8.19
CA VAL A 199 -12.70 6.85 7.62
C VAL A 199 -13.56 5.91 6.79
N PRO A 200 -14.89 5.93 6.97
CA PRO A 200 -15.80 5.11 6.18
C PRO A 200 -15.58 5.29 4.67
N VAL A 201 -15.72 4.18 3.95
CA VAL A 201 -15.43 4.08 2.52
C VAL A 201 -16.72 3.70 1.80
N ARG A 202 -17.09 4.41 0.73
CA ARG A 202 -18.24 4.04 -0.11
C ARG A 202 -17.89 2.95 -1.12
N GLU A 203 -16.74 3.14 -1.76
CA GLU A 203 -16.20 2.24 -2.77
C GLU A 203 -14.68 2.24 -2.65
N ALA A 204 -14.08 1.06 -2.73
CA ALA A 204 -12.65 0.93 -2.91
C ALA A 204 -12.30 -0.07 -4.01
N LYS A 205 -11.18 0.19 -4.66
CA LYS A 205 -10.58 -0.62 -5.72
C LYS A 205 -9.13 -0.90 -5.37
N LEU A 206 -8.71 -2.13 -5.59
CA LEU A 206 -7.35 -2.59 -5.39
C LEU A 206 -6.90 -3.32 -6.65
N ALA A 207 -5.71 -3.00 -7.14
CA ALA A 207 -5.12 -3.69 -8.27
C ALA A 207 -3.67 -4.03 -7.98
N ALA A 208 -3.23 -5.22 -8.37
CA ALA A 208 -1.85 -5.65 -8.30
C ALA A 208 -1.36 -6.10 -9.69
N ARG A 209 -0.11 -5.79 -10.00
CA ARG A 209 0.56 -6.23 -11.22
C ARG A 209 2.05 -6.36 -11.03
N THR A 210 2.71 -7.15 -11.88
CA THR A 210 4.18 -7.22 -11.93
C THR A 210 4.79 -5.91 -12.42
N LEU A 211 6.12 -5.76 -12.26
CA LEU A 211 6.84 -4.59 -12.78
C LEU A 211 6.83 -4.51 -14.31
N ASN A 212 6.80 -5.65 -14.99
CA ASN A 212 6.69 -5.71 -16.46
C ASN A 212 5.26 -5.49 -16.98
N GLY A 213 4.29 -5.24 -16.10
CA GLY A 213 2.94 -4.81 -16.47
C GLY A 213 1.88 -5.92 -16.56
N LYS A 214 2.23 -7.20 -16.33
CA LYS A 214 1.27 -8.30 -16.24
C LYS A 214 0.32 -8.05 -15.06
N ALA A 215 -0.96 -7.86 -15.34
CA ALA A 215 -2.00 -7.78 -14.32
C ALA A 215 -2.05 -9.09 -13.52
N LEU A 216 -2.21 -9.01 -12.21
CA LEU A 216 -2.29 -10.17 -11.32
C LEU A 216 -3.65 -10.25 -10.65
N VAL A 217 -4.10 -9.12 -10.08
CA VAL A 217 -5.33 -9.04 -9.29
C VAL A 217 -6.02 -7.71 -9.54
N TYR A 218 -7.34 -7.73 -9.58
CA TYR A 218 -8.21 -6.58 -9.48
C TYR A 218 -9.39 -6.89 -8.57
N ALA A 219 -9.66 -6.01 -7.60
CA ALA A 219 -10.77 -6.18 -6.69
C ALA A 219 -11.50 -4.86 -6.45
N GLU A 220 -12.80 -4.96 -6.19
CA GLU A 220 -13.68 -3.84 -5.84
C GLU A 220 -14.53 -4.19 -4.63
N THR A 221 -14.69 -3.25 -3.71
CA THR A 221 -15.60 -3.37 -2.54
C THR A 221 -16.54 -2.18 -2.50
N PHE A 222 -17.80 -2.43 -2.12
CA PHE A 222 -18.86 -1.42 -2.07
C PHE A 222 -19.57 -1.45 -0.72
N ASP A 223 -19.99 -0.29 -0.19
CA ASP A 223 -20.73 -0.16 1.07
C ASP A 223 -22.10 -0.87 1.08
N SER A 224 -22.57 -1.32 -0.09
CA SER A 224 -23.69 -2.24 -0.22
C SER A 224 -23.39 -3.65 0.32
N GLY A 225 -22.13 -3.97 0.61
CA GLY A 225 -21.67 -5.29 1.04
C GLY A 225 -21.19 -6.17 -0.12
N LYS A 226 -21.15 -5.63 -1.33
CA LYS A 226 -20.69 -6.37 -2.52
C LYS A 226 -19.17 -6.28 -2.60
N THR A 227 -18.58 -7.39 -3.02
CA THR A 227 -17.16 -7.48 -3.36
C THR A 227 -17.03 -8.21 -4.68
N ARG A 228 -16.08 -7.79 -5.51
CA ARG A 228 -15.68 -8.48 -6.73
C ARG A 228 -14.19 -8.73 -6.71
N LEU A 229 -13.78 -9.90 -7.20
CA LEU A 229 -12.39 -10.31 -7.32
C LEU A 229 -12.16 -10.88 -8.72
N PHE A 230 -11.09 -10.41 -9.36
CA PHE A 230 -10.62 -10.88 -10.65
C PHE A 230 -9.12 -11.13 -10.55
N THR A 231 -8.66 -12.25 -11.08
CA THR A 231 -7.27 -12.69 -11.01
C THR A 231 -6.76 -13.13 -12.38
N ALA A 232 -5.44 -13.15 -12.55
CA ALA A 232 -4.83 -13.63 -13.77
C ALA A 232 -4.80 -15.15 -13.80
N ASN A 233 -4.81 -15.75 -14.99
CA ASN A 233 -4.32 -17.13 -15.13
C ASN A 233 -2.79 -17.08 -14.91
N PRO A 234 -2.16 -17.83 -13.97
CA PRO A 234 -2.56 -19.09 -13.37
C PRO A 234 -2.82 -19.01 -11.85
N CYS A 235 -3.49 -17.97 -11.34
CA CYS A 235 -3.79 -17.93 -9.90
C CYS A 235 -4.64 -19.15 -9.52
N VAL A 236 -4.24 -19.88 -8.49
CA VAL A 236 -4.87 -21.14 -8.09
C VAL A 236 -5.70 -20.93 -6.82
N PRO A 237 -6.91 -21.50 -6.72
CA PRO A 237 -7.61 -21.62 -5.45
C PRO A 237 -6.79 -22.46 -4.47
N GLU A 238 -6.91 -22.14 -3.19
CA GLU A 238 -6.41 -22.99 -2.11
C GLU A 238 -7.26 -24.26 -1.90
#